data_AF-A0A8T7HQG6-F1
#
_entry.id   AF-A0A8T7HQG6-F1
#
_cell.length_a   1.000
_cell.length_b   1.000
_cell.length_c   1.000
_cell.angle_alpha   90.00
_cell.angle_beta   90.00
_cell.angle_gamma   90.00
#
_symmetry.space_group_name_H-M   'P 1'
#
loop_
_entity.id
_entity.type
_entity.pdbx_description
1 polymer ?
#
loop_
_entity_poly.entity_id
_entity_poly.type
_entity_poly.pdbx_seq_one_letter_code
_entity_poly.pdbx_strand_id
1 'polypeptide(L)' 'MNKISLNLTVFVTGAVVMAIELLGTRVISPYYGNTMYTWASLISTALAALSLGYYLGGKLADRYPEPEKLYTL' A
#
# COMPACT_ATOMS: atom_id res chain seq x y z
N MET A 1 -7.82 -17.08 -14.80
CA MET A 1 -7.82 -15.88 -13.92
C MET A 1 -9.23 -15.67 -13.34
N ASN A 2 -9.51 -16.10 -12.11
CA ASN A 2 -10.77 -15.72 -11.45
C ASN A 2 -10.66 -14.26 -11.04
N LYS A 3 -11.43 -13.36 -11.70
CA LYS A 3 -11.46 -11.91 -11.41
C LYS A 3 -11.64 -11.61 -9.91
N ILE A 4 -12.31 -12.53 -9.20
CA ILE A 4 -12.55 -12.48 -7.76
C ILE A 4 -11.26 -12.49 -6.93
N SER A 5 -10.28 -13.37 -7.24
CA SER A 5 -9.04 -13.46 -6.44
C SER A 5 -8.19 -12.20 -6.55
N LEU A 6 -8.12 -11.60 -7.75
CA LEU A 6 -7.37 -10.37 -8.00
C LEU A 6 -7.99 -9.18 -7.27
N ASN A 7 -9.32 -9.05 -7.33
CA ASN A 7 -10.05 -8.02 -6.61
C ASN A 7 -9.88 -8.16 -5.09
N LEU A 8 -9.88 -9.38 -4.56
CA LEU A 8 -9.74 -9.64 -3.14
C LEU A 8 -8.34 -9.27 -2.63
N THR A 9 -7.28 -9.57 -3.39
CA THR A 9 -5.92 -9.15 -3.05
C THR A 9 -5.78 -7.63 -3.03
N VAL A 10 -6.28 -6.92 -4.05
CA VAL A 10 -6.22 -5.45 -4.12
C VAL A 10 -7.06 -4.80 -3.02
N PHE A 11 -8.21 -5.40 -2.69
CA PHE A 11 -9.05 -4.92 -1.60
C PHE A 11 -8.36 -5.06 -0.24
N VAL A 12 -7.78 -6.23 0.05
CA VAL A 12 -7.08 -6.48 1.32
C VAL A 12 -5.85 -5.59 1.45
N THR A 13 -5.04 -5.45 0.40
CA THR A 13 -3.86 -4.56 0.46
C THR A 13 -4.26 -3.10 0.70
N GLY A 14 -5.29 -2.61 0.00
CA GLY A 14 -5.83 -1.27 0.23
C GLY A 14 -6.36 -1.07 1.66
N ALA A 15 -7.09 -2.06 2.18
CA ALA A 15 -7.61 -2.03 3.55
C ALA A 15 -6.49 -1.98 4.60
N VAL A 16 -5.42 -2.77 4.41
CA VAL A 16 -4.26 -2.78 5.30
C VAL A 16 -3.51 -1.45 5.25
N VAL A 17 -3.30 -0.87 4.06
CA VAL A 17 -2.64 0.44 3.92
C VAL A 17 -3.42 1.52 4.66
N MET A 18 -4.74 1.58 4.48
CA MET A 18 -5.60 2.54 5.18
C MET A 18 -5.59 2.31 6.71
N ALA A 19 -5.60 1.06 7.17
CA ALA A 19 -5.49 0.75 8.59
C ALA A 19 -4.17 1.27 9.18
N ILE A 20 -3.04 1.06 8.48
CA ILE A 20 -1.72 1.56 8.90
C ILE A 20 -1.72 3.09 8.94
N GLU A 21 -2.29 3.74 7.92
CA GLU A 21 -2.37 5.20 7.85
C GLU A 21 -3.10 5.78 9.07
N LEU A 22 -4.29 5.26 9.36
CA LEU A 22 -5.11 5.69 10.50
C LEU A 22 -4.45 5.38 11.84
N LEU A 23 -3.86 4.20 12.02
CA LEU A 23 -3.15 3.84 13.25
C LEU A 23 -1.91 4.72 13.44
N GLY A 24 -1.18 5.03 12.36
CA GLY A 24 -0.03 5.92 12.38
C GLY A 24 -0.39 7.31 12.93
N THR A 25 -1.53 7.86 12.52
CA THR A 25 -1.99 9.14 13.10
C THR A 25 -2.24 9.06 14.60
N ARG A 26 -2.77 7.95 15.11
CA ARG A 26 -3.02 7.75 16.55
C ARG A 26 -1.75 7.58 17.36
N VAL A 27 -0.72 6.96 16.79
CA VAL A 27 0.60 6.81 17.43
C VAL A 27 1.35 8.14 17.46
N ILE A 28 1.26 8.94 16.39
CA ILE A 28 1.99 10.21 16.24
C ILE A 28 1.28 11.37 16.97
N SER A 29 -0.05 11.35 17.05
CA SER A 29 -0.88 12.40 17.66
C SER A 29 -0.45 12.81 19.09
N PRO A 30 -0.11 11.91 20.03
CA PRO A 30 0.32 12.34 21.37
C PRO A 30 1.66 13.08 21.38
N TYR A 31 2.54 12.88 20.39
CA TYR A 31 3.87 13.50 20.34
C TYR A 31 3.86 14.83 19.57
N TYR A 32 3.08 14.91 18.48
CA TYR A 32 3.12 16.05 17.55
C TYR A 32 1.79 16.82 17.47
N GLY A 33 0.78 16.40 18.23
CA GLY A 33 -0.57 16.95 18.16
C GLY A 33 -1.33 16.48 16.91
N ASN A 34 -2.65 16.70 16.90
CA ASN A 34 -3.52 16.40 15.77
C ASN A 34 -3.69 17.63 14.87
N THR A 35 -2.65 18.01 14.13
CA THR A 35 -2.64 19.21 13.27
C THR A 35 -2.77 18.86 11.79
N MET A 36 -3.25 19.79 10.96
CA MET A 36 -3.30 19.61 9.49
C MET A 36 -1.94 19.23 8.90
N TYR A 37 -0.84 19.76 9.47
CA TYR A 37 0.52 19.45 9.05
C TYR A 37 0.90 17.99 9.33
N THR A 38 0.52 17.44 10.49
CA THR A 38 0.78 16.03 10.84
C THR A 38 0.01 15.04 9.98
N TRP A 39 -1.24 15.37 9.61
CA TRP A 39 -2.01 14.55 8.67
C TRP A 39 -1.40 14.61 7.26
N ALA A 40 -1.05 15.81 6.79
CA ALA A 40 -0.45 16.00 5.48
C ALA A 40 0.90 15.27 5.35
N SER A 41 1.76 15.32 6.38
CA SER A 41 3.05 14.62 6.35
C SER A 41 2.90 13.11 6.32
N LEU A 42 1.90 12.57 7.03
CA LEU A 42 1.62 11.14 7.07
C LEU A 42 1.07 10.63 5.73
N ILE A 43 0.10 11.34 5.15
CA ILE A 43 -0.42 11.03 3.79
C ILE A 43 0.71 11.13 2.76
N SER A 44 1.54 12.18 2.83
CA SER A 44 2.66 12.37 1.92
C SER A 44 3.67 11.22 2.02
N THR A 45 3.95 10.74 3.23
CA THR A 45 4.84 9.60 3.47
C THR A 45 4.23 8.30 2.95
N ALA A 46 2.93 8.07 3.17
CA ALA A 46 2.21 6.91 2.66
C ALA A 46 2.20 6.87 1.13
N LEU A 47 1.91 7.99 0.47
CA LEU A 47 1.93 8.11 -0.98
C LEU A 47 3.33 7.91 -1.55
N ALA A 48 4.37 8.45 -0.91
CA ALA A 48 5.75 8.24 -1.32
C ALA A 48 6.14 6.75 -1.23
N ALA A 49 5.77 6.07 -0.14
CA ALA A 49 6.00 4.63 0.03
C ALA A 49 5.26 3.80 -1.01
N LEU A 50 3.99 4.13 -1.29
CA LEU A 50 3.19 3.46 -2.33
C LEU A 50 3.78 3.68 -3.73
N SER A 51 4.19 4.90 -4.05
CA SER A 51 4.81 5.22 -5.34
C SER A 51 6.09 4.41 -5.56
N LEU A 52 6.95 4.33 -4.55
CA LEU A 52 8.14 3.47 -4.58
C LEU A 52 7.77 1.99 -4.71
N GLY A 53 6.77 1.53 -3.96
CA GLY A 53 6.26 0.17 -4.04
C GLY A 53 5.74 -0.20 -5.42
N TYR A 54 4.96 0.68 -6.06
CA TYR A 54 4.44 0.45 -7.41
C TYR A 54 5.54 0.54 -8.47
N TYR A 55 6.51 1.43 -8.32
CA TYR A 55 7.64 1.51 -9.25
C TYR A 55 8.49 0.24 -9.20
N LEU A 56 8.84 -0.23 -8.01
CA LEU A 56 9.62 -1.47 -7.83
C LEU A 56 8.82 -2.71 -8.18
N GLY A 57 7.56 -2.78 -7.74
CA GLY A 57 6.65 -3.89 -8.03
C GLY A 57 6.32 -4.00 -9.52
N GLY A 58 6.08 -2.88 -10.20
CA GLY A 58 5.88 -2.81 -11.64
C GLY A 58 7.13 -3.25 -12.40
N LYS A 59 8.31 -2.73 -12.01
CA LYS A 59 9.59 -3.16 -12.61
C LYS A 59 9.87 -4.66 -12.42
N LEU A 60 9.48 -5.24 -11.28
CA LEU A 60 9.62 -6.67 -11.02
C LEU A 60 8.61 -7.49 -11.84
N ALA A 61 7.37 -7.01 -11.96
CA ALA A 61 6.33 -7.63 -12.79
C ALA A 61 6.70 -7.61 -14.27
N ASP A 62 7.28 -6.52 -14.76
CA ASP A 62 7.78 -6.40 -16.14
C ASP A 62 8.97 -7.33 -16.41
N ARG A 63 9.78 -7.63 -15.38
CA ARG A 63 10.94 -8.54 -15.47
C ARG A 63 10.53 -10.02 -15.44
N TYR A 64 9.38 -10.35 -14.86
CA TYR A 64 8.80 -11.70 -14.84
C TYR A 64 7.36 -11.68 -15.41
N PRO A 65 7.20 -11.53 -16.74
CA PRO A 65 5.90 -11.41 -17.41
C PRO A 65 5.13 -12.74 -17.52
N GLU A 66 5.26 -13.64 -16.54
CA GLU A 66 4.57 -14.94 -16.49
C GLU A 66 3.54 -14.98 -15.35
N PRO A 67 2.36 -14.32 -15.49
CA PRO A 67 1.30 -14.34 -14.47
C PRO A 67 0.67 -15.72 -14.23
N GLU A 68 0.88 -16.69 -15.12
CA GLU A 68 0.29 -18.04 -15.02
C GLU A 68 1.18 -19.09 -14.32
N LYS A 69 2.50 -18.92 -14.26
CA LYS A 69 3.40 -19.95 -13.68
C LYS A 69 3.67 -19.81 -12.17
N LEU A 70 3.34 -18.68 -11.55
CA LEU A 70 3.63 -18.44 -10.12
C LEU A 70 2.71 -19.20 -9.14
N TYR A 71 1.60 -19.78 -9.59
CA TYR A 71 0.65 -20.53 -8.74
C TYR A 71 0.46 -22.00 -9.12
N THR A 72 1.23 -22.53 -10.08
CA THR A 72 1.12 -23.93 -10.56
C THR A 72 2.11 -24.90 -9.89
N LEU A 73 2.92 -24.43 -8.93
CA LEU A 73 3.77 -25.31 -8.10
C LEU A 73 3.13 -25.52 -6.72
#